data_AF-A0A8E1VXG2-F1
#
_entry.id   AF-A0A8E1VXG2-F1
#
_cell.length_a   1.000
_cell.length_b   1.000
_cell.length_c   1.000
_cell.angle_alpha   90.00
_cell.angle_beta   90.00
_cell.angle_gamma   90.00
#
_symmetry.space_group_name_H-M   'P 1'
#
loop_
_entity.id
_entity.type
_entity.pdbx_description
1 polymer ?
#
loop_
_entity_poly.entity_id
_entity_poly.type
_entity_poly.pdbx_seq_one_letter_code
_entity_poly.pdbx_strand_id
1 'polypeptide(L)'
;MPERVAIIAHDPISGGGAAAYLRGTPGYAVLAPGEVPRADILLVIVPELREKTLADLARIRRTALIPDVRTVLVADRIKEAELSRLGGFGLSAVLHRGSATRENILDALAARVPAAEPEDVRATRLTNEFHASEGEAHHQHAAGAVRPAEPLARGRVRAEDRHHLSL
;
A
#
# COMPACT_ATOMS: atom_id res chain seq x y z
N MET A 1 -3.76 -18.22 13.94
CA MET A 1 -4.72 -18.22 12.81
C MET A 1 -4.39 -17.03 11.93
N PRO A 2 -4.57 -17.09 10.59
CA PRO A 2 -4.34 -15.94 9.74
C PRO A 2 -5.33 -14.81 10.06
N GLU A 3 -4.87 -13.56 9.99
CA GLU A 3 -5.73 -12.39 10.14
C GLU A 3 -6.60 -12.20 8.89
N ARG A 4 -7.90 -12.00 9.09
CA ARG A 4 -8.87 -11.87 8.03
C ARG A 4 -8.90 -10.44 7.51
N VAL A 5 -8.63 -10.27 6.23
CA VAL A 5 -8.55 -8.97 5.56
C VAL A 5 -9.74 -8.78 4.64
N ALA A 6 -10.53 -7.74 4.87
CA ALA A 6 -11.50 -7.25 3.90
C ALA A 6 -10.88 -6.10 3.10
N ILE A 7 -11.01 -6.18 1.77
CA ILE A 7 -10.46 -5.18 0.85
C ILE A 7 -11.58 -4.29 0.33
N ILE A 8 -11.44 -2.99 0.52
CA ILE A 8 -12.38 -1.97 0.06
C ILE A 8 -11.63 -1.09 -0.92
N ALA A 9 -11.80 -1.35 -2.21
CA ALA A 9 -11.11 -0.61 -3.27
C ALA A 9 -12.08 0.25 -4.07
N HIS A 10 -11.62 1.42 -4.51
CA HIS A 10 -12.37 2.28 -5.44
C HIS A 10 -12.60 1.60 -6.80
N ASP A 11 -11.62 0.84 -7.27
CA ASP A 11 -11.64 0.19 -8.56
C ASP A 11 -11.28 -1.31 -8.45
N PRO A 12 -11.79 -2.15 -9.37
CA PRO A 12 -11.59 -3.60 -9.31
C PRO A 12 -10.13 -4.03 -9.59
N ILE A 13 -9.33 -3.20 -10.26
CA ILE A 13 -7.93 -3.54 -10.58
C ILE A 13 -7.09 -3.47 -9.30
N SER A 14 -7.18 -2.35 -8.57
CA SER A 14 -6.48 -2.18 -7.29
C SER A 14 -6.91 -3.23 -6.27
N GLY A 15 -8.22 -3.49 -6.17
CA GLY A 15 -8.76 -4.52 -5.27
C GLY A 15 -8.30 -5.93 -5.65
N GLY A 16 -8.36 -6.27 -6.95
CA GLY A 16 -7.91 -7.57 -7.46
C GLY A 16 -6.42 -7.81 -7.24
N GLY A 17 -5.58 -6.79 -7.47
CA GLY A 17 -4.14 -6.86 -7.23
C GLY A 17 -3.80 -7.09 -5.76
N ALA A 18 -4.40 -6.33 -4.85
CA ALA A 18 -4.23 -6.52 -3.41
C ALA A 18 -4.71 -7.90 -2.95
N ALA A 19 -5.87 -8.36 -3.44
CA ALA A 19 -6.40 -9.68 -3.11
C ALA A 19 -5.49 -10.82 -3.60
N ALA A 20 -4.99 -10.72 -4.84
CA ALA A 20 -4.09 -11.71 -5.42
C ALA A 20 -2.79 -11.81 -4.63
N TYR A 21 -2.22 -10.65 -4.24
CA TYR A 21 -1.03 -10.61 -3.41
C TYR A 21 -1.25 -11.26 -2.04
N LEU A 22 -2.27 -10.81 -1.30
CA LEU A 22 -2.50 -11.28 0.08
C LEU A 22 -2.90 -12.76 0.17
N ARG A 23 -3.56 -13.32 -0.85
CA ARG A 23 -3.83 -14.77 -0.90
C ARG A 23 -2.56 -15.62 -0.97
N GLY A 24 -1.48 -15.07 -1.50
CA GLY A 24 -0.16 -15.72 -1.53
C GLY A 24 0.70 -15.46 -0.29
N THR A 25 0.23 -14.62 0.65
CA THR A 25 1.01 -14.21 1.82
C THR A 25 0.61 -15.00 3.07
N PRO A 26 1.53 -15.76 3.68
CA PRO A 26 1.28 -16.41 4.96
C PRO A 26 0.85 -15.42 6.04
N GLY A 27 -0.10 -15.81 6.88
CA GLY A 27 -0.58 -14.97 7.99
C GLY A 27 -1.80 -14.11 7.66
N TYR A 28 -2.24 -14.04 6.40
CA TYR A 28 -3.44 -13.30 5.99
C TYR A 28 -4.45 -14.18 5.24
N ALA A 29 -5.72 -13.87 5.40
CA ALA A 29 -6.82 -14.51 4.68
C ALA A 29 -7.76 -13.46 4.11
N VAL A 30 -7.88 -13.39 2.78
CA VAL A 30 -8.75 -12.41 2.11
C VAL A 30 -10.21 -12.86 2.18
N LEU A 31 -11.06 -12.01 2.75
CA LEU A 31 -12.49 -12.24 2.90
C LEU A 31 -13.26 -12.00 1.59
N ALA A 32 -14.38 -12.70 1.43
CA ALA A 32 -15.34 -12.39 0.38
C ALA A 32 -16.09 -11.08 0.68
N PRO A 33 -16.63 -10.36 -0.33
CA PRO A 33 -17.30 -9.07 -0.14
C PRO A 33 -18.47 -9.05 0.87
N GLY A 34 -19.12 -10.19 1.11
CA GLY A 34 -20.20 -10.32 2.10
C GLY A 34 -19.74 -10.55 3.53
N GLU A 35 -18.45 -10.75 3.76
CA GLU A 35 -17.90 -11.17 5.05
C GLU A 35 -17.17 -10.06 5.81
N VAL A 36 -17.22 -8.82 5.30
CA VAL A 36 -16.58 -7.63 5.90
C VAL A 36 -16.83 -7.50 7.41
N PRO A 37 -18.03 -7.78 7.96
CA PRO A 37 -18.25 -7.75 9.41
C PRO A 37 -17.31 -8.65 10.24
N ARG A 38 -16.70 -9.68 9.63
CA ARG A 38 -15.76 -10.61 10.27
C ARG A 38 -14.30 -10.20 10.11
N ALA A 39 -14.01 -9.05 9.49
CA ALA A 39 -12.64 -8.63 9.24
C ALA A 39 -11.90 -8.32 10.55
N ASP A 40 -10.65 -8.78 10.62
CA ASP A 40 -9.68 -8.31 11.61
C ASP A 40 -9.02 -7.01 11.11
N ILE A 41 -8.89 -6.87 9.77
CA ILE A 41 -8.31 -5.72 9.11
C ILE A 41 -9.15 -5.28 7.91
N LEU A 42 -9.41 -3.98 7.79
CA LEU A 42 -9.92 -3.33 6.59
C LEU A 42 -8.74 -2.73 5.81
N LEU A 43 -8.47 -3.22 4.60
CA LEU A 43 -7.55 -2.59 3.66
C LEU A 43 -8.35 -1.71 2.70
N VAL A 44 -8.26 -0.40 2.87
CA VAL A 44 -8.98 0.60 2.07
C VAL A 44 -8.05 1.20 1.04
N ILE A 45 -8.40 1.12 -0.24
CA ILE A 45 -7.61 1.64 -1.35
C ILE A 45 -8.47 2.61 -2.16
N VAL A 46 -8.22 3.90 -2.04
CA VAL A 46 -9.02 4.94 -2.69
C VAL A 46 -8.10 6.01 -3.29
N PRO A 47 -8.42 6.63 -4.43
CA PRO A 47 -7.58 7.69 -4.98
C PRO A 47 -7.56 8.91 -4.05
N GLU A 48 -8.67 9.18 -3.38
CA GLU A 48 -8.81 10.30 -2.45
C GLU A 48 -9.70 9.89 -1.29
N LEU A 49 -9.32 10.25 -0.07
CA LEU A 49 -10.20 10.10 1.08
C LEU A 49 -11.31 11.16 1.01
N ARG A 50 -12.56 10.69 0.93
CA ARG A 50 -13.76 11.53 0.84
C ARG A 50 -14.77 11.16 1.92
N GLU A 51 -15.73 12.05 2.14
CA GLU A 51 -16.84 11.84 3.09
C GLU A 51 -17.54 10.50 2.91
N LYS A 52 -17.77 10.06 1.67
CA LYS A 52 -18.37 8.75 1.39
C LYS A 52 -17.56 7.60 1.98
N THR A 53 -16.22 7.64 1.86
CA THR A 53 -15.33 6.61 2.42
C THR A 53 -15.42 6.60 3.94
N LEU A 54 -15.46 7.77 4.58
CA LEU A 54 -15.63 7.90 6.02
C LEU A 54 -17.00 7.37 6.48
N ALA A 55 -18.07 7.68 5.75
CA ALA A 55 -19.41 7.16 6.03
C ALA A 55 -19.48 5.63 5.89
N ASP A 56 -18.81 5.07 4.88
CA ASP A 56 -18.70 3.62 4.70
C ASP A 56 -17.91 2.97 5.85
N LEU A 57 -16.79 3.55 6.26
CA LEU A 57 -16.02 3.08 7.43
C LEU A 57 -16.84 3.13 8.72
N ALA A 58 -17.58 4.23 8.93
CA ALA A 58 -18.47 4.37 10.08
C ALA A 58 -19.55 3.29 10.09
N ARG A 59 -20.14 2.99 8.93
CA ARG A 59 -21.14 1.94 8.77
C ARG A 59 -20.56 0.56 9.07
N ILE A 60 -19.40 0.24 8.50
CA ILE A 60 -18.74 -1.05 8.69
C ILE A 60 -18.44 -1.26 10.17
N ARG A 61 -17.87 -0.25 10.84
CA ARG A 61 -17.52 -0.35 12.26
C ARG A 61 -18.74 -0.58 13.17
N ARG A 62 -19.88 0.03 12.86
CA ARG A 62 -21.15 -0.26 13.57
C ARG A 62 -21.65 -1.69 13.37
N THR A 63 -21.31 -2.31 12.25
CA THR A 63 -21.72 -3.68 11.91
C THR A 63 -20.64 -4.73 12.17
N ALA A 64 -19.45 -4.32 12.62
CA ALA A 64 -18.32 -5.20 12.83
C ALA A 64 -18.62 -6.17 14.00
N LEU A 65 -18.31 -7.44 13.78
CA LEU A 65 -18.36 -8.48 14.81
C LEU A 65 -17.07 -8.52 15.63
N ILE A 66 -16.03 -7.85 15.15
CA ILE A 66 -14.73 -7.73 15.80
C ILE A 66 -14.61 -6.33 16.40
N PRO A 67 -14.50 -6.20 17.75
CA PRO A 67 -14.49 -4.90 18.44
C PRO A 67 -13.34 -3.98 18.00
N ASP A 68 -12.18 -4.57 17.69
CA ASP A 68 -10.94 -3.85 17.39
C ASP A 68 -10.51 -4.05 15.93
N VAL A 69 -11.46 -3.97 14.99
CA VAL A 69 -11.13 -4.01 13.57
C VAL A 69 -10.15 -2.87 13.22
N ARG A 70 -8.99 -3.25 12.68
CA ARG A 70 -7.95 -2.30 12.28
C ARG A 70 -8.18 -1.81 10.87
N THR A 71 -7.86 -0.56 10.59
CA THR A 71 -8.00 0.01 9.25
C THR A 71 -6.65 0.46 8.71
N VAL A 72 -6.26 -0.04 7.53
CA VAL A 72 -5.12 0.45 6.75
C VAL A 72 -5.67 1.21 5.56
N LEU A 73 -5.24 2.46 5.40
CA LEU A 73 -5.68 3.33 4.30
C LEU A 73 -4.54 3.55 3.31
N VAL A 74 -4.80 3.31 2.04
CA VAL A 74 -3.92 3.65 0.92
C VAL A 74 -4.62 4.69 0.06
N ALA A 75 -4.01 5.86 -0.10
CA ALA A 75 -4.57 6.92 -0.94
C ALA A 75 -3.53 7.77 -1.68
N ASP A 76 -3.90 8.35 -2.83
CA ASP A 76 -3.05 9.36 -3.49
C ASP A 76 -3.13 10.71 -2.77
N ARG A 77 -4.31 11.04 -2.22
CA ARG A 77 -4.54 12.32 -1.56
C ARG A 77 -5.42 12.18 -0.35
N ILE A 78 -5.03 12.86 0.72
CA ILE A 78 -5.85 13.03 1.90
C ILE A 78 -5.81 14.51 2.30
N LYS A 79 -6.98 15.09 2.55
CA LYS A 79 -7.06 16.45 3.10
C LYS A 79 -6.77 16.38 4.59
N GLU A 80 -6.03 17.34 5.10
CA GLU A 80 -5.67 17.43 6.52
C GLU A 80 -6.89 17.38 7.46
N ALA A 81 -7.98 18.06 7.08
CA ALA A 81 -9.24 18.01 7.81
C ALA A 81 -9.85 16.60 7.92
N GLU A 82 -9.60 15.73 6.93
CA GLU A 82 -10.08 14.35 6.95
C GLU A 82 -9.15 13.43 7.73
N LEU A 83 -7.82 13.70 7.73
CA LEU A 83 -6.85 12.97 8.54
C LEU A 83 -7.21 13.00 10.03
N SER A 84 -7.57 14.18 10.56
CA SER A 84 -7.98 14.32 11.96
C SER A 84 -9.22 13.50 12.32
N ARG A 85 -10.11 13.26 11.35
CA ARG A 85 -11.34 12.47 11.55
C ARG A 85 -11.07 10.96 11.50
N LEU A 86 -9.89 10.53 11.06
CA LEU A 86 -9.57 9.12 10.94
C LEU A 86 -9.28 8.43 12.27
N GLY A 87 -8.92 9.19 13.31
CA GLY A 87 -8.55 8.66 14.62
C GLY A 87 -9.62 7.76 15.24
N GLY A 88 -10.89 8.06 14.93
CA GLY A 88 -12.05 7.29 15.36
C GLY A 88 -12.29 5.97 14.63
N PHE A 89 -11.61 5.61 13.54
CA PHE A 89 -11.92 4.42 12.72
C PHE A 89 -10.98 3.22 12.92
N GLY A 90 -10.23 3.19 14.03
CA GLY A 90 -9.28 2.09 14.30
C GLY A 90 -8.11 2.07 13.32
N LEU A 91 -7.72 3.24 12.80
CA LEU A 91 -6.71 3.37 11.77
C LEU A 91 -5.33 2.99 12.32
N SER A 92 -4.71 1.97 11.73
CA SER A 92 -3.39 1.46 12.13
C SER A 92 -2.24 1.95 11.30
N ALA A 93 -2.49 2.33 10.04
CA ALA A 93 -1.50 2.89 9.15
C ALA A 93 -2.18 3.66 8.00
N VAL A 94 -1.47 4.65 7.46
CA VAL A 94 -1.83 5.36 6.23
C VAL A 94 -0.63 5.37 5.30
N LEU A 95 -0.86 5.01 4.05
CA LEU A 95 0.16 5.01 3.00
C LEU A 95 -0.27 5.88 1.84
N HIS A 96 0.67 6.65 1.31
CA HIS A 96 0.55 7.21 -0.02
C HIS A 96 0.59 6.11 -1.07
N ARG A 97 -0.28 6.18 -2.07
CA ARG A 97 -0.40 5.14 -3.10
C ARG A 97 0.92 4.93 -3.86
N GLY A 98 1.69 5.99 -4.07
CA GLY A 98 3.00 5.92 -4.74
C GLY A 98 4.08 5.14 -3.99
N SER A 99 3.91 4.92 -2.68
CA SER A 99 4.82 4.14 -1.83
C SER A 99 4.17 2.88 -1.27
N ALA A 100 2.94 2.56 -1.67
CA ALA A 100 2.23 1.34 -1.26
C ALA A 100 2.76 0.10 -2.02
N THR A 101 4.06 -0.17 -1.85
CA THR A 101 4.70 -1.39 -2.32
C THR A 101 4.15 -2.60 -1.59
N ARG A 102 4.47 -3.79 -2.09
CA ARG A 102 4.06 -5.05 -1.47
C ARG A 102 4.56 -5.17 -0.03
N GLU A 103 5.81 -4.80 0.21
CA GLU A 103 6.45 -4.81 1.52
C GLU A 103 5.77 -3.79 2.45
N ASN A 104 5.61 -2.54 2.00
CA ASN A 104 5.01 -1.48 2.81
C ASN A 104 3.56 -1.78 3.19
N ILE A 105 2.80 -2.44 2.30
CA ILE A 105 1.45 -2.93 2.62
C ILE A 105 1.50 -3.99 3.73
N LEU A 106 2.45 -4.92 3.73
CA LEU A 106 2.56 -5.92 4.79
C LEU A 106 2.95 -5.30 6.13
N ASP A 107 3.88 -4.35 6.12
CA ASP A 107 4.29 -3.63 7.32
C ASP A 107 3.11 -2.84 7.90
N ALA A 108 2.33 -2.17 7.05
CA ALA A 108 1.12 -1.47 7.45
C ALA A 108 0.02 -2.42 7.99
N LEU A 109 -0.12 -3.62 7.40
CA LEU A 109 -1.04 -4.65 7.90
C LEU A 109 -0.58 -5.25 9.23
N ALA A 110 0.72 -5.31 9.48
CA ALA A 110 1.29 -5.79 10.74
C ALA A 110 1.22 -4.73 11.86
N ALA A 111 1.16 -3.44 11.49
CA ALA A 111 1.15 -2.32 12.41
C ALA A 111 0.01 -2.40 13.44
N ARG A 112 0.34 -2.07 14.69
CA ARG A 112 -0.60 -2.06 15.81
C ARG A 112 -0.71 -0.64 16.34
N VAL A 113 -1.94 -0.26 16.71
CA VAL A 113 -2.20 1.02 17.37
C VAL A 113 -2.11 0.79 18.88
N PRO A 114 -1.36 1.61 19.63
CA PRO A 114 -1.44 1.62 21.07
C PRO A 114 -2.87 1.96 21.52
N ALA A 115 -3.51 1.08 22.31
CA ALA A 115 -4.92 1.21 22.69
C ALA A 115 -5.26 2.50 23.47
N ALA A 116 -4.25 3.13 24.08
CA ALA A 116 -4.41 4.32 24.93
C ALA A 116 -3.95 5.63 24.27
N GLU A 117 -3.65 5.63 22.97
CA GLU A 117 -3.20 6.86 22.27
C GLU A 117 -4.35 7.88 22.18
N PRO A 118 -4.17 9.12 22.68
CA PRO A 118 -5.11 10.22 22.50
C PRO A 118 -5.40 10.50 21.01
N GLU A 119 -6.60 10.99 20.70
CA GLU A 119 -7.06 11.19 19.31
C GLU A 119 -6.23 12.22 18.55
N ASP A 120 -5.83 13.30 19.21
CA ASP A 120 -4.97 14.36 18.66
C ASP A 120 -3.55 13.85 18.35
N VAL A 121 -2.95 13.11 19.30
CA VAL A 121 -1.63 12.47 19.10
C VAL A 121 -1.69 11.49 17.93
N ARG A 122 -2.76 10.69 17.85
CA ARG A 122 -2.98 9.76 16.75
C ARG A 122 -3.13 10.49 15.42
N ALA A 123 -3.94 11.54 15.35
CA ALA A 123 -4.12 12.34 14.15
C ALA A 123 -2.78 12.90 13.66
N THR A 124 -1.97 13.48 14.55
CA THR A 124 -0.63 13.98 14.20
C THR A 124 0.29 12.88 13.68
N ARG A 125 0.33 11.72 14.34
CA ARG A 125 1.15 10.58 13.90
C ARG A 125 0.75 10.12 12.49
N LEU A 126 -0.55 9.95 12.24
CA LEU A 126 -1.05 9.49 10.94
C LEU A 126 -0.75 10.48 9.82
N THR A 127 -0.82 11.79 10.10
CA THR A 127 -0.41 12.84 9.15
C THR A 127 1.09 12.72 8.83
N ASN A 128 1.93 12.53 9.84
CA ASN A 128 3.38 12.37 9.65
C ASN A 128 3.72 11.09 8.87
N GLU A 129 3.04 9.97 9.16
CA GLU A 129 3.18 8.71 8.42
C GLU A 129 2.81 8.87 6.94
N PHE A 130 1.69 9.54 6.67
CA PHE A 130 1.28 9.80 5.29
C PHE A 130 2.32 10.63 4.55
N HIS A 131 2.77 11.76 5.10
CA HIS A 131 3.78 12.60 4.47
C HIS A 131 5.15 11.93 4.32
N ALA A 132 5.58 11.12 5.29
CA ALA A 132 6.79 10.33 5.17
C ALA A 132 6.68 9.35 3.98
N SER A 133 5.55 8.66 3.87
CA SER A 133 5.29 7.73 2.77
C SER A 133 5.16 8.45 1.41
N GLU A 134 4.64 9.68 1.37
CA GLU A 134 4.63 10.53 0.17
C GLU A 134 6.06 10.90 -0.26
N GLY A 135 6.91 11.28 0.70
CA GLY A 135 8.32 11.59 0.47
C GLY A 135 9.10 10.41 -0.10
N GLU A 136 8.93 9.21 0.47
CA GLU A 136 9.55 7.98 -0.03
C GLU A 136 9.16 7.68 -1.48
N ALA A 137 7.88 7.87 -1.84
CA ALA A 137 7.42 7.68 -3.22
C ALA A 137 8.13 8.62 -4.20
N HIS A 138 8.36 9.88 -3.80
CA HIS A 138 9.09 10.85 -4.61
C HIS A 138 10.58 10.48 -4.73
N HIS A 139 11.21 10.01 -3.65
CA HIS A 139 12.60 9.57 -3.67
C HIS A 139 12.81 8.33 -4.54
N GLN A 140 11.91 7.35 -4.50
CA GLN A 140 11.97 6.15 -5.35
C GLN A 140 11.82 6.50 -6.84
N HIS A 141 10.93 7.43 -7.19
CA HIS A 141 10.80 7.94 -8.56
C HIS A 141 12.06 8.70 -9.02
N ALA A 142 12.63 9.55 -8.17
CA ALA A 142 13.85 10.30 -8.49
C ALA A 142 15.07 9.37 -8.65
N ALA A 143 15.21 8.36 -7.79
CA ALA A 143 16.30 7.38 -7.87
C ALA A 143 16.15 6.43 -9.07
N GLY A 144 14.93 6.06 -9.46
CA GLY A 144 14.67 5.24 -10.65
C GLY A 144 14.91 5.96 -11.99
N ALA A 145 14.82 7.29 -12.02
CA ALA A 145 15.07 8.11 -13.20
C ALA A 145 16.57 8.29 -13.52
N VAL A 146 17.48 7.98 -12.59
CA VAL A 146 18.94 8.04 -12.80
C VAL A 146 19.48 6.64 -13.05
N ARG A 147 19.12 6.03 -14.18
CA ARG A 147 19.93 4.95 -14.77
C ARG A 147 20.75 5.54 -15.92
N PRO A 148 22.08 5.65 -15.81
CA PRO A 148 22.88 6.00 -16.98
C PRO A 148 22.72 4.89 -18.02
N ALA A 149 22.41 5.26 -19.26
CA ALA A 149 22.46 4.35 -20.39
C ALA A 149 23.89 3.78 -20.47
N GLU A 150 24.04 2.47 -20.22
CA GLU A 150 25.29 1.78 -20.54
C GLU A 150 25.59 1.98 -22.03
N PRO A 151 26.78 2.47 -22.40
CA PRO A 151 27.13 2.57 -23.81
C PRO A 151 27.27 1.16 -24.37
N LEU A 152 26.48 0.85 -25.40
CA LEU A 152 26.62 -0.36 -26.21
C LEU A 152 28.09 -0.50 -26.63
N ALA A 153 28.77 -1.50 -26.07
CA ALA A 153 30.09 -1.92 -26.51
C ALA A 153 29.99 -2.33 -27.98
N ARG A 154 30.47 -1.46 -28.89
CA ARG A 154 30.65 -1.81 -30.30
C ARG A 154 31.71 -2.90 -30.38
N GLY A 155 31.25 -4.13 -30.63
CA GLY A 155 32.11 -5.24 -31.01
C GLY A 155 32.92 -4.87 -32.24
N ARG A 156 34.24 -4.78 -32.08
CA ARG A 156 35.17 -4.88 -33.21
C ARG A 156 35.44 -6.37 -33.43
N VAL A 157 34.92 -6.84 -34.55
CA VAL A 157 35.14 -8.17 -35.11
C VAL A 157 36.64 -8.35 -35.32
N ARG A 158 37.22 -9.39 -34.71
CA ARG A 158 38.53 -9.93 -35.09
C ARG A 158 38.43 -10.47 -36.51
N ALA A 159 39.26 -9.96 -37.41
CA ALA A 159 39.57 -10.63 -38.66
C ALA A 159 40.97 -11.24 -38.49
N GLU A 160 41.00 -12.51 -38.11
CA GLU A 160 42.18 -13.38 -38.28
C GLU A 160 41.85 -14.39 -39.40
N ASP A 161 42.82 -14.53 -40.29
CA ASP A 161 43.12 -15.68 -41.14
C ASP A 161 42.22 -16.06 -42.31
N ARG A 162 42.74 -15.77 -43.52
CA ARG A 162 42.74 -16.74 -44.61
C ARG A 162 44.15 -16.93 -45.16
N HIS A 163 44.69 -18.11 -44.87
CA HIS A 163 45.84 -18.73 -45.50
C HIS A 163 45.56 -19.15 -46.97
N HIS A 164 46.68 -19.43 -47.67
CA HIS A 164 46.86 -20.19 -48.93
C HIS A 164 46.69 -19.41 -50.25
N LEU A 165 47.54 -19.54 -51.29
CA LEU A 165 48.71 -20.38 -51.62
C LEU A 165 49.27 -19.91 -52.99
N SER A 166 50.56 -20.19 -53.28
CA SER A 166 51.17 -20.39 -54.63
C SER A 166 51.36 -19.13 -55.51
N LEU A 167 52.50 -18.83 -56.16
CA LEU A 167 53.71 -19.56 -56.62
C LEU A 167 54.95 -18.66 -56.46
#